data_AF-A0A2G7H652-F1
#
_entry.id   AF-A0A2G7H652-F1
#
_cell.length_a   1.000
_cell.length_b   1.000
_cell.length_c   1.000
_cell.angle_alpha   90.00
_cell.angle_beta   90.00
_cell.angle_gamma   90.00
#
_symmetry.space_group_name_H-M   'P 1'
#
loop_
_entity.id
_entity.type
_entity.pdbx_description
1 polymer ?
#
loop_
_entity_poly.entity_id
_entity_poly.type
_entity_poly.pdbx_seq_one_letter_code
_entity_poly.pdbx_strand_id
1 'polypeptide(L)'
;MKNLKNLAYTGGAVTLALMVPDGTKSGDIVKLGAAGFYGIAQTDRVSADMAKTGKHPQGLIEGQASTFLPGIVMTVTAPAADIAAIAAFGKVDFDPATKKYIAPAGAAFIGYKINANTIGLRAN
;
A
#
# COMPACT_ATOMS: atom_id res chain seq x y z
N MET A 1 13.31 14.06 15.02
CA MET A 1 12.90 12.64 15.09
C MET A 1 12.36 12.36 16.49
N LYS A 2 11.03 12.22 16.68
CA LYS A 2 10.42 11.91 17.99
C LYS A 2 10.23 10.39 18.10
N ASN A 3 10.94 9.80 19.07
CA ASN A 3 10.80 8.48 19.71
C ASN A 3 9.78 7.48 19.11
N LEU A 4 10.28 6.57 18.27
CA LEU A 4 9.66 5.30 17.86
C LEU A 4 9.70 4.28 19.02
N LYS A 5 9.03 4.60 20.14
CA LYS A 5 9.19 3.83 21.40
C LYS A 5 8.60 2.41 21.36
N ASN A 6 7.78 2.06 20.36
CA ASN A 6 7.26 0.71 20.17
C ASN A 6 7.40 0.29 18.70
N LEU A 7 8.54 -0.29 18.33
CA LEU A 7 8.69 -0.95 17.04
C LEU A 7 9.48 -2.24 17.23
N ALA A 8 8.77 -3.33 17.54
CA ALA A 8 9.30 -4.65 17.29
C ALA A 8 9.10 -4.94 15.79
N TYR A 9 10.06 -4.50 14.96
CA TYR A 9 10.12 -4.85 13.54
C TYR A 9 10.92 -6.15 13.38
N THR A 10 10.25 -7.25 13.03
CA THR A 10 10.85 -8.59 12.94
C THR A 10 11.00 -9.11 11.50
N GLY A 11 11.09 -8.21 10.51
CA GLY A 11 11.59 -8.56 9.18
C GLY A 11 10.56 -9.17 8.21
N GLY A 12 9.49 -8.43 7.90
CA GLY A 12 8.50 -8.87 6.91
C GLY A 12 7.46 -7.82 6.56
N ALA A 13 7.83 -6.55 6.39
CA ALA A 13 6.91 -5.54 5.90
C ALA A 13 7.56 -4.60 4.88
N VAL A 14 6.74 -3.94 4.07
CA VAL A 14 7.20 -3.01 3.02
C VAL A 14 6.77 -1.58 3.30
N THR A 15 7.61 -0.63 2.89
CA THR A 15 7.24 0.79 2.77
C THR A 15 7.14 1.14 1.31
N LEU A 16 6.02 1.73 0.88
CA LEU A 16 5.78 2.14 -0.51
C LEU A 16 5.35 3.62 -0.57
N ALA A 17 5.69 4.30 -1.66
CA ALA A 17 5.11 5.60 -1.97
C ALA A 17 3.67 5.43 -2.46
N LEU A 18 2.70 5.89 -1.68
CA LEU A 18 1.28 5.71 -1.97
C LEU A 18 0.54 7.05 -1.90
N MET A 19 -0.51 7.19 -2.72
CA MET A 19 -1.46 8.31 -2.59
C MET A 19 -2.19 8.20 -1.26
N VAL A 20 -2.24 9.29 -0.51
CA VAL A 20 -2.88 9.33 0.82
C VAL A 20 -3.88 10.48 0.92
N PRO A 21 -4.88 10.38 1.83
CA PRO A 21 -5.87 11.44 2.02
C PRO A 21 -5.26 12.81 2.34
N ASP A 22 -6.02 13.86 2.04
CA ASP A 22 -5.60 15.22 2.33
C ASP A 22 -5.36 15.43 3.83
N GLY A 23 -4.30 16.16 4.16
CA GLY A 23 -3.92 16.46 5.54
C GLY A 23 -3.08 15.40 6.24
N THR A 24 -2.87 14.20 5.65
CA THR A 24 -2.06 13.13 6.27
C THR A 24 -0.67 13.60 6.71
N LYS A 25 -0.31 13.28 7.95
CA LYS A 25 0.97 13.56 8.61
C LYS A 25 1.73 12.27 8.92
N SER A 26 3.04 12.40 9.09
CA SER A 26 3.88 11.31 9.58
C SER A 26 3.35 10.79 10.93
N GLY A 27 3.16 9.48 11.03
CA GLY A 27 2.57 8.78 12.16
C GLY A 27 1.09 8.46 12.02
N ASP A 28 0.37 9.08 11.07
CA ASP A 28 -1.06 8.82 10.87
C ASP A 28 -1.31 7.41 10.34
N ILE A 29 -2.41 6.82 10.81
CA ILE A 29 -2.98 5.62 10.18
C ILE A 29 -3.65 6.04 8.87
N VAL A 30 -3.22 5.43 7.78
CA VAL A 30 -3.73 5.70 6.43
C VAL A 30 -4.68 4.57 6.02
N LYS A 31 -5.95 4.91 5.77
CA LYS A 31 -6.91 3.99 5.15
C LYS A 31 -6.71 3.97 3.63
N LEU A 32 -6.34 2.81 3.10
CA LEU A 32 -6.08 2.58 1.68
C LEU A 32 -7.27 1.85 1.05
N GLY A 33 -8.05 2.58 0.25
CA GLY A 33 -9.26 2.05 -0.39
C GLY A 33 -10.36 1.64 0.60
N ALA A 34 -11.35 0.92 0.08
CA ALA A 34 -12.54 0.51 0.85
C ALA A 34 -12.40 -0.87 1.52
N ALA A 35 -11.40 -1.67 1.14
CA ALA A 35 -11.32 -3.08 1.51
C ALA A 35 -10.67 -3.35 2.89
N GLY A 36 -10.52 -2.31 3.72
CA GLY A 36 -9.94 -2.40 5.05
C GLY A 36 -8.41 -2.55 5.06
N PHE A 37 -7.74 -2.11 4.00
CA PHE A 37 -6.28 -2.08 3.94
C PHE A 37 -5.77 -0.81 4.63
N TYR A 38 -4.83 -0.96 5.57
CA TYR A 38 -4.28 0.16 6.33
C TYR A 38 -2.76 0.18 6.27
N GLY A 39 -2.20 1.38 6.32
CA GLY A 39 -0.78 1.62 6.49
C GLY A 39 -0.53 2.70 7.52
N ILE A 40 0.75 3.00 7.75
CA ILE A 40 1.19 4.09 8.62
C ILE A 40 2.04 5.04 7.78
N ALA A 41 1.67 6.31 7.73
CA ALA A 41 2.47 7.31 7.04
C ALA A 41 3.83 7.48 7.77
N GLN A 42 4.94 7.29 7.06
CA GLN A 42 6.29 7.54 7.57
C GLN A 42 6.76 8.96 7.23
N THR A 43 6.19 9.58 6.20
CA THR A 43 6.42 10.98 5.86
C THR A 43 5.10 11.74 5.83
N ASP A 44 5.18 13.07 5.90
CA ASP A 44 4.03 13.91 5.60
C ASP A 44 3.60 13.74 4.14
N ARG A 45 2.31 13.95 3.87
CA ARG A 45 1.79 14.04 2.50
C ARG A 45 2.47 15.19 1.77
N VAL A 46 2.97 14.91 0.56
CA VAL A 46 3.47 15.94 -0.35
C VAL A 46 2.32 16.83 -0.80
N SER A 47 2.35 18.11 -0.43
CA SER A 47 1.43 19.11 -0.95
C SER A 47 1.90 19.65 -2.32
N ALA A 48 1.01 20.28 -3.07
CA ALA A 48 1.34 20.99 -4.31
C ALA A 48 2.49 21.99 -4.11
N ASP A 49 2.50 22.72 -2.99
CA ASP A 49 3.54 23.70 -2.69
C ASP A 49 4.89 23.04 -2.38
N MET A 50 4.89 21.91 -1.67
CA MET A 50 6.11 21.14 -1.43
C MET A 50 6.68 20.60 -2.75
N ALA A 51 5.80 20.07 -3.63
CA ALA A 51 6.15 19.61 -4.98
C ALA A 51 6.79 20.71 -5.83
N LYS A 52 6.16 21.89 -5.90
CA LYS A 52 6.67 23.05 -6.66
C LYS A 52 8.00 23.57 -6.13
N THR A 53 8.20 23.55 -4.81
CA THR A 53 9.40 24.10 -4.18
C THR A 53 10.54 23.09 -4.02
N GLY A 54 10.32 21.81 -4.39
CA GLY A 54 11.30 20.74 -4.22
C GLY A 54 11.60 20.40 -2.75
N LYS A 55 10.73 20.81 -1.81
CA LYS A 55 10.89 20.57 -0.36
C LYS A 55 10.31 19.23 0.10
N HIS A 56 9.74 18.46 -0.81
CA HIS A 56 9.19 17.15 -0.51
C HIS A 56 10.30 16.09 -0.32
N PRO A 57 10.02 15.00 0.42
CA PRO A 57 10.93 13.87 0.46
C PRO A 57 11.24 13.34 -0.94
N GLN A 58 12.50 12.92 -1.15
CA GLN A 58 12.98 12.48 -2.44
C GLN A 58 12.14 11.32 -3.00
N GLY A 59 11.80 11.39 -4.29
CA GLY A 59 11.06 10.35 -5.01
C GLY A 59 9.54 10.35 -4.80
N LEU A 60 9.01 11.16 -3.87
CA LEU A 60 7.57 11.35 -3.72
C LEU A 60 7.05 12.45 -4.65
N ILE A 61 5.86 12.26 -5.20
CA ILE A 61 5.12 13.28 -5.96
C ILE A 61 3.93 13.83 -5.15
N GLU A 62 3.27 14.86 -5.66
CA GLU A 62 2.09 15.46 -5.04
C GLU A 62 1.04 14.40 -4.66
N GLY A 63 0.51 14.52 -3.44
CA GLY A 63 -0.50 13.62 -2.88
C GLY A 63 0.04 12.33 -2.28
N GLN A 64 1.35 12.08 -2.38
CA GLN A 64 1.95 10.85 -1.84
C GLN A 64 2.56 11.03 -0.45
N ALA A 65 2.65 9.91 0.26
CA ALA A 65 3.52 9.72 1.41
C ALA A 65 4.19 8.35 1.33
N SER A 66 5.38 8.21 1.93
CA SER A 66 5.94 6.90 2.22
C SER A 66 5.06 6.23 3.27
N THR A 67 4.42 5.13 2.92
CA THR A 67 3.46 4.42 3.78
C THR A 67 4.02 3.05 4.13
N PHE A 68 4.20 2.79 5.42
CA PHE A 68 4.55 1.49 5.95
C PHE A 68 3.32 0.58 5.98
N LEU A 69 3.47 -0.63 5.47
CA LEU A 69 2.39 -1.62 5.33
C LEU A 69 2.68 -2.82 6.24
N PRO A 70 2.28 -2.78 7.53
CA PRO A 70 2.68 -3.79 8.52
C PRO A 70 2.20 -5.21 8.19
N GLY A 71 1.15 -5.35 7.39
CA GLY A 71 0.59 -6.65 7.00
C GLY A 71 1.05 -7.15 5.63
N ILE A 72 1.97 -6.46 4.93
CA ILE A 72 2.42 -6.83 3.58
C ILE A 72 3.89 -7.19 3.58
N VAL A 73 4.20 -8.47 3.34
CA VAL A 73 5.58 -9.00 3.40
C VAL A 73 6.40 -8.69 2.14
N MET A 74 5.74 -8.68 0.98
CA MET A 74 6.40 -8.42 -0.30
C MET A 74 5.38 -7.97 -1.34
N THR A 75 5.89 -7.43 -2.44
CA THR A 75 5.10 -7.13 -3.64
C THR A 75 5.48 -8.05 -4.78
N VAL A 76 4.50 -8.50 -5.56
CA VAL A 76 4.70 -9.27 -6.78
C VAL A 76 4.06 -8.57 -7.96
N THR A 77 4.68 -8.69 -9.12
CA THR A 77 4.12 -8.23 -10.38
C THR A 77 3.13 -9.26 -10.90
N ALA A 78 1.92 -8.81 -11.24
CA ALA A 78 0.90 -9.61 -11.91
C ALA A 78 0.56 -8.97 -13.27
N PRO A 79 0.16 -9.77 -14.28
CA PRO A 79 -0.35 -9.22 -15.53
C PRO A 79 -1.52 -8.25 -15.25
N ALA A 80 -1.46 -7.05 -15.81
CA ALA A 80 -2.46 -6.02 -15.52
C ALA A 80 -3.89 -6.46 -15.88
N ALA A 81 -4.05 -7.28 -16.93
CA ALA A 81 -5.32 -7.86 -17.33
C ALA A 81 -5.94 -8.77 -16.26
N ASP A 82 -5.10 -9.51 -15.51
CA ASP A 82 -5.57 -10.48 -14.51
C ASP A 82 -6.15 -9.79 -13.27
N ILE A 83 -5.66 -8.59 -12.94
CA ILE A 83 -6.12 -7.82 -11.78
C ILE A 83 -6.88 -6.54 -12.16
N ALA A 84 -7.25 -6.38 -13.43
CA ALA A 84 -7.93 -5.18 -13.92
C ALA A 84 -9.27 -4.94 -13.22
N ALA A 85 -10.04 -6.01 -12.99
CA ALA A 85 -11.35 -5.96 -12.34
C ALA A 85 -11.30 -5.67 -10.83
N ILE A 86 -10.13 -5.77 -10.21
CA ILE A 86 -9.94 -5.52 -8.78
C ILE A 86 -9.72 -4.03 -8.58
N ALA A 87 -10.48 -3.39 -7.69
CA ALA A 87 -10.28 -1.99 -7.34
C ALA A 87 -8.88 -1.76 -6.75
N ALA A 88 -8.34 -0.54 -6.89
CA ALA A 88 -7.10 -0.18 -6.20
C ALA A 88 -7.26 -0.38 -4.68
N PHE A 89 -6.27 -1.00 -4.05
CA PHE A 89 -6.29 -1.42 -2.64
C PHE A 89 -7.41 -2.42 -2.30
N GLY A 90 -8.03 -3.03 -3.32
CA GLY A 90 -8.97 -4.13 -3.17
C GLY A 90 -8.27 -5.41 -2.73
N LYS A 91 -9.00 -6.26 -2.00
CA LYS A 91 -8.55 -7.61 -1.65
C LYS A 91 -8.39 -8.46 -2.92
N VAL A 92 -7.40 -9.35 -2.90
CA VAL A 92 -7.07 -10.28 -3.98
C VAL A 92 -7.11 -11.69 -3.42
N ASP A 93 -7.90 -12.55 -4.04
CA ASP A 93 -7.87 -13.99 -3.80
C ASP A 93 -7.09 -14.68 -4.93
N PHE A 94 -6.54 -15.86 -4.64
CA PHE A 94 -5.92 -16.74 -5.61
C PHE A 94 -6.73 -18.02 -5.76
N ASP A 95 -7.13 -18.32 -6.99
CA ASP A 95 -7.75 -19.59 -7.35
C ASP A 95 -6.68 -20.59 -7.83
N PRO A 96 -6.37 -21.65 -7.07
CA PRO A 96 -5.35 -22.62 -7.46
C PRO A 96 -5.77 -23.49 -8.65
N ALA A 97 -7.07 -23.64 -8.94
CA ALA A 97 -7.54 -24.46 -10.05
C ALA A 97 -7.28 -23.77 -11.40
N THR A 98 -7.58 -22.47 -11.48
CA THR A 98 -7.37 -21.67 -12.69
C THR A 98 -6.02 -20.94 -12.71
N LYS A 99 -5.31 -20.93 -11.58
CA LYS A 99 -4.07 -20.15 -11.33
C LYS A 99 -4.25 -18.65 -11.57
N LYS A 100 -5.44 -18.12 -11.28
CA LYS A 100 -5.78 -16.71 -11.52
C LYS A 100 -5.89 -15.94 -10.22
N TYR A 101 -5.53 -14.65 -10.30
CA TYR A 101 -5.87 -13.65 -9.32
C TYR A 101 -7.30 -13.17 -9.58
N ILE A 102 -8.13 -13.15 -8.56
CA ILE A 102 -9.53 -12.77 -8.69
C ILE A 102 -9.94 -11.78 -7.60
N ALA A 103 -10.99 -11.01 -7.90
CA ALA A 103 -11.68 -10.26 -6.88
C ALA A 103 -12.22 -11.22 -5.80
N PRO A 104 -12.44 -10.74 -4.57
CA PRO A 104 -12.83 -11.60 -3.46
C PRO A 104 -14.09 -12.39 -3.78
N ALA A 105 -13.97 -13.71 -3.80
CA ALA A 105 -15.04 -14.61 -4.22
C ALA A 105 -15.14 -15.87 -3.34
N GLY A 106 -14.49 -15.86 -2.17
CA GLY A 106 -14.43 -17.01 -1.27
C GLY A 106 -13.30 -17.99 -1.57
N ALA A 107 -12.37 -17.62 -2.45
CA ALA A 107 -11.11 -18.34 -2.66
C ALA A 107 -10.07 -17.93 -1.60
N ALA A 108 -8.83 -18.43 -1.73
CA ALA A 108 -7.79 -18.16 -0.76
C ALA A 108 -7.35 -16.69 -0.83
N PHE A 109 -7.66 -15.89 0.19
CA PHE A 109 -7.20 -14.51 0.30
C PHE A 109 -5.68 -14.43 0.43
N ILE A 110 -5.02 -13.74 -0.50
CA ILE A 110 -3.55 -13.65 -0.57
C ILE A 110 -2.99 -12.25 -0.32
N GLY A 111 -3.79 -11.19 -0.42
CA GLY A 111 -3.27 -9.83 -0.27
C GLY A 111 -4.10 -8.74 -0.93
N TYR A 112 -3.48 -7.62 -1.28
CA TYR A 112 -4.16 -6.44 -1.80
C TYR A 112 -3.54 -5.95 -3.11
N LYS A 113 -4.37 -5.44 -4.02
CA LYS A 113 -3.89 -4.74 -5.22
C LYS A 113 -3.28 -3.40 -4.83
N ILE A 114 -2.04 -3.14 -5.18
CA ILE A 114 -1.36 -1.88 -4.86
C ILE A 114 -1.52 -0.86 -5.98
N ASN A 115 -1.37 -1.30 -7.23
CA ASN A 115 -1.49 -0.46 -8.42
C ASN A 115 -1.93 -1.31 -9.63
N ALA A 116 -1.75 -0.82 -10.85
CA ALA A 116 -2.20 -1.47 -12.09
C ALA A 116 -1.69 -2.90 -12.31
N ASN A 117 -0.49 -3.22 -11.83
CA ASN A 117 0.17 -4.50 -12.10
C ASN A 117 0.86 -5.11 -10.86
N THR A 118 0.61 -4.57 -9.66
CA THR A 118 1.30 -4.98 -8.43
C THR A 118 0.31 -5.46 -7.39
N ILE A 119 0.60 -6.61 -6.78
CA ILE A 119 -0.10 -7.16 -5.62
C ILE A 119 0.87 -7.14 -4.43
N GLY A 120 0.40 -6.63 -3.28
CA GLY A 120 1.06 -6.79 -2.00
C GLY A 120 0.60 -8.07 -1.35
N LEU A 121 1.49 -9.03 -1.15
CA LEU A 121 1.20 -10.30 -0.48
C LEU A 121 1.11 -10.08 1.02
N ARG A 122 0.04 -10.57 1.63
CA ARG A 122 -0.14 -10.45 3.07
C ARG A 122 0.86 -11.34 3.83
N ALA A 123 1.23 -10.92 5.03
CA ALA A 123 1.83 -11.82 6.01
C ALA A 123 0.84 -12.96 6.33
N ASN A 124 1.32 -14.20 6.32
CA ASN A 124 0.54 -15.38 6.71
C ASN A 124 0.63 -15.63 8.21
#